data_AF-A0A356E8Q3-F1
#
_entry.id   AF-A0A356E8Q3-F1
#
_cell.length_a   1.000
_cell.length_b   1.000
_cell.length_c   1.000
_cell.angle_alpha   90.00
_cell.angle_beta   90.00
_cell.angle_gamma   90.00
#
_symmetry.space_group_name_H-M   'P 1'
#
loop_
_entity.id
_entity.type
_entity.pdbx_description
1 polymer ?
#
loop_
_entity_poly.entity_id
_entity_poly.type
_entity_poly.pdbx_seq_one_letter_code
_entity_poly.pdbx_strand_id
1 'polypeptide(L)'
;SGGQQQRVSIARALMNGGEIILADEPTGALDSKSGENVMEILQQLHKEGHTIILVTHDKNIAQFANRIIEIKDGRIIEDTRKFDHIVQKTETTPISKGRFTFYKDQFIESFKMSVKAIVAHKLRSLLTMLGIIIGITSVVCVVALGNGSQQKILSNINSMGTNTMDIFNGTGFGDRRAERMQNLTVSDSDILGKQSYIESSTPNSSVSGTLTYGNESYTA
;
A
#
# COMPACT_ATOMS: atom_id res chain seq x y z
N SER A 1 12.16 24.16 -26.31
CA SER A 1 12.29 25.62 -26.10
C SER A 1 11.01 26.17 -25.48
N GLY A 2 11.03 27.39 -24.92
CA GLY A 2 9.83 28.04 -24.36
C GLY A 2 8.66 28.09 -25.35
N GLY A 3 8.93 28.41 -26.63
CA GLY A 3 7.90 28.46 -27.68
C GLY A 3 7.22 27.11 -27.96
N GLN A 4 7.92 25.99 -27.79
CA GLN A 4 7.30 24.67 -27.91
C GLN A 4 6.38 24.36 -26.72
N GLN A 5 6.78 24.74 -25.50
CA GLN A 5 5.94 24.57 -24.30
C GLN A 5 4.68 25.43 -24.38
N GLN A 6 4.78 26.65 -24.93
CA GLN A 6 3.64 27.52 -25.19
C GLN A 6 2.62 26.86 -26.12
N ARG A 7 3.08 26.30 -27.25
CA ARG A 7 2.22 25.61 -28.21
C ARG A 7 1.53 24.39 -27.60
N VAL A 8 2.22 23.63 -26.75
CA VAL A 8 1.61 22.52 -26.00
C VAL A 8 0.53 23.03 -25.04
N SER A 9 0.75 24.18 -24.39
CA SER A 9 -0.27 24.79 -23.52
C SER A 9 -1.51 25.26 -24.30
N ILE A 10 -1.31 25.86 -25.49
CA ILE A 10 -2.41 26.26 -26.38
C ILE A 10 -3.19 25.02 -26.86
N ALA A 11 -2.50 23.98 -27.33
CA ALA A 11 -3.13 22.72 -27.73
C ALA A 11 -3.92 22.07 -26.57
N ARG A 12 -3.40 22.14 -25.34
CA ARG A 12 -4.09 21.67 -24.14
C ARG A 12 -5.35 22.48 -23.84
N ALA A 13 -5.33 23.80 -24.02
CA ALA A 13 -6.50 24.66 -23.84
C ALA A 13 -7.61 24.34 -24.86
N LEU A 14 -7.21 24.00 -26.10
CA LEU A 14 -8.13 23.64 -27.18
C LEU A 14 -8.68 22.22 -27.10
N MET A 15 -8.00 21.31 -26.39
CA MET A 15 -8.36 19.88 -26.35
C MET A 15 -9.81 19.64 -25.87
N ASN A 16 -10.34 20.50 -25.01
CA ASN A 16 -11.71 20.40 -24.49
C ASN A 16 -12.73 21.22 -25.31
N GLY A 17 -12.36 21.76 -26.48
CA GLY A 17 -13.20 22.66 -27.25
C GLY A 17 -13.39 24.02 -26.57
N GLY A 18 -12.35 24.51 -25.87
CA GLY A 18 -12.43 25.71 -25.03
C GLY A 18 -12.96 26.92 -25.79
N GLU A 19 -14.23 27.26 -25.58
CA GLU A 19 -14.92 28.38 -26.22
C GLU A 19 -14.32 29.74 -25.80
N ILE A 20 -13.68 29.77 -24.63
CA ILE A 20 -12.97 30.91 -24.06
C ILE A 20 -11.53 30.49 -23.76
N ILE A 21 -10.57 31.26 -24.25
CA ILE A 21 -9.14 31.09 -24.01
C ILE A 21 -8.65 32.27 -23.18
N LEU A 22 -8.15 31.98 -21.98
CA LEU A 22 -7.49 32.94 -21.11
C LEU A 22 -5.98 32.81 -21.29
N ALA A 23 -5.33 33.87 -21.73
CA ALA A 23 -3.89 33.91 -21.97
C ALA A 23 -3.24 35.00 -21.11
N ASP A 24 -2.45 34.57 -20.12
CA ASP A 24 -1.68 35.47 -19.26
C ASP A 24 -0.25 35.58 -19.80
N GLU A 25 0.12 36.76 -20.33
CA GLU A 25 1.42 37.09 -20.90
C GLU A 25 2.01 36.00 -21.83
N PRO A 26 1.30 35.58 -22.89
CA PRO A 26 1.66 34.40 -23.68
C PRO A 26 2.92 34.57 -24.55
N THR A 27 3.54 35.73 -24.53
CA THR A 27 4.75 36.06 -25.31
C THR A 27 5.91 36.50 -24.42
N GLY A 28 5.69 36.73 -23.13
CA GLY A 28 6.70 37.32 -22.22
C GLY A 28 7.95 36.45 -22.02
N ALA A 29 7.85 35.14 -22.27
CA ALA A 29 8.96 34.19 -22.17
C ALA A 29 9.53 33.75 -23.54
N LEU A 30 9.15 34.42 -24.62
CA LEU A 30 9.46 34.01 -26.01
C LEU A 30 10.31 35.07 -26.74
N ASP A 31 11.09 34.61 -27.71
CA ASP A 31 11.70 35.50 -28.70
C ASP A 31 10.63 36.09 -29.64
N SER A 32 10.92 37.21 -30.30
CA SER A 32 9.97 37.94 -31.14
C SER A 32 9.31 37.05 -32.21
N LYS A 33 10.09 36.18 -32.87
CA LYS A 33 9.57 35.29 -33.93
C LYS A 33 8.65 34.21 -33.34
N SER A 34 9.01 33.64 -32.20
CA SER A 34 8.14 32.68 -31.49
C SER A 34 6.87 33.35 -30.96
N GLY A 35 6.95 34.61 -30.50
CA GLY A 35 5.82 35.40 -30.03
C GLY A 35 4.82 35.71 -31.14
N GLU A 36 5.29 36.12 -32.32
CA GLU A 36 4.44 36.35 -33.50
C GLU A 36 3.65 35.10 -33.89
N ASN A 37 4.32 33.94 -33.97
CA ASN A 37 3.65 32.68 -34.28
C ASN A 37 2.53 32.33 -33.27
N VAL A 38 2.74 32.62 -31.98
CA VAL A 38 1.71 32.41 -30.94
C VAL A 38 0.53 33.34 -31.16
N MET A 39 0.78 34.60 -31.49
CA MET A 39 -0.27 35.57 -31.81
C MET A 39 -1.04 35.20 -33.07
N GLU A 40 -0.39 34.67 -34.10
CA GLU A 40 -1.04 34.16 -35.31
C GLU A 40 -2.01 33.01 -34.98
N ILE A 41 -1.59 32.07 -34.13
CA ILE A 41 -2.45 30.97 -33.68
C ILE A 41 -3.66 31.51 -32.92
N LEU A 42 -3.47 32.44 -31.99
CA LEU A 42 -4.58 33.05 -31.24
C LEU A 42 -5.54 33.79 -32.18
N GLN A 43 -5.04 34.56 -33.14
CA GLN A 43 -5.91 35.22 -34.12
C GLN A 43 -6.70 34.23 -34.97
N GLN A 44 -6.07 33.12 -35.38
CA GLN A 44 -6.75 32.07 -36.14
C GLN A 44 -7.88 31.43 -35.33
N LEU A 45 -7.64 31.14 -34.05
CA LEU A 45 -8.66 30.62 -33.14
C LEU A 45 -9.81 31.61 -32.94
N HIS A 46 -9.50 32.91 -32.84
CA HIS A 46 -10.54 33.93 -32.77
C HIS A 46 -11.42 33.96 -34.02
N LYS A 47 -10.83 33.81 -35.22
CA LYS A 47 -11.57 33.71 -36.48
C LYS A 47 -12.45 32.46 -36.55
N GLU A 48 -12.03 31.38 -35.89
CA GLU A 48 -12.79 30.13 -35.77
C GLU A 48 -13.93 30.23 -34.73
N GLY A 49 -14.09 31.37 -34.05
CA GLY A 49 -15.20 31.64 -33.12
C GLY A 49 -14.85 31.52 -31.64
N HIS A 50 -13.57 31.31 -31.31
CA HIS A 50 -13.13 31.30 -29.91
C HIS A 50 -13.06 32.73 -29.35
N THR A 51 -13.50 32.88 -28.11
CA THR A 51 -13.30 34.12 -27.35
C THR A 51 -11.92 34.10 -26.73
N ILE A 52 -11.14 35.16 -26.89
CA ILE A 52 -9.78 35.24 -26.36
C ILE A 52 -9.67 36.44 -25.45
N ILE A 53 -9.21 36.21 -24.22
CA ILE A 53 -8.88 37.25 -23.26
C ILE A 53 -7.39 37.14 -23.01
N LEU A 54 -6.68 38.19 -23.41
CA LEU A 54 -5.23 38.29 -23.35
C LEU A 54 -4.85 39.35 -22.32
N VAL A 55 -4.03 38.98 -21.34
CA VAL A 55 -3.38 39.93 -20.43
C VAL A 55 -1.97 40.17 -20.95
N THR A 56 -1.63 41.43 -21.21
CA THR A 56 -0.26 41.81 -21.56
C THR A 56 0.11 43.22 -21.13
N HIS A 57 1.37 43.41 -20.76
CA HIS A 57 1.99 44.73 -20.57
C HIS A 57 2.57 45.32 -21.86
N ASP A 58 2.69 44.53 -22.94
CA ASP A 58 3.22 45.02 -24.23
C ASP A 58 2.09 45.62 -25.10
N LYS A 59 2.21 46.92 -25.38
CA LYS A 59 1.27 47.66 -26.23
C LYS A 59 1.22 47.13 -27.65
N ASN A 60 2.33 46.63 -28.20
CA ASN A 60 2.37 46.07 -29.55
C ASN A 60 1.53 44.80 -29.64
N ILE A 61 1.54 44.00 -28.57
CA ILE A 61 0.75 42.77 -28.49
C ILE A 61 -0.72 43.09 -28.25
N ALA A 62 -1.01 44.06 -27.38
CA ALA A 62 -2.39 44.51 -27.14
C ALA A 62 -3.07 45.04 -28.41
N GLN A 63 -2.31 45.62 -29.35
CA GLN A 63 -2.86 46.10 -30.62
C GLN A 63 -3.43 45.01 -31.52
N PHE A 64 -3.07 43.74 -31.34
CA PHE A 64 -3.70 42.65 -32.10
C PHE A 64 -5.12 42.34 -31.62
N ALA A 65 -5.52 42.78 -30.43
CA ALA A 65 -6.87 42.61 -29.92
C ALA A 65 -7.86 43.61 -30.54
N ASN A 66 -9.11 43.18 -30.71
CA ASN A 66 -10.20 44.07 -31.10
C ASN A 66 -10.58 45.02 -29.94
N ARG A 67 -10.67 44.50 -28.72
CA ARG A 67 -10.97 45.27 -27.51
C ARG A 67 -9.76 45.31 -26.60
N ILE A 68 -9.39 46.50 -26.14
CA ILE A 68 -8.28 46.74 -25.22
C ILE A 68 -8.87 47.37 -23.96
N ILE A 69 -8.66 46.71 -22.83
CA ILE A 69 -9.10 47.19 -21.52
C ILE A 69 -7.84 47.48 -20.70
N GLU A 70 -7.66 48.72 -20.27
CA GLU A 70 -6.55 49.12 -19.41
C GLU A 70 -7.01 49.13 -17.96
N ILE A 71 -6.26 48.43 -17.10
CA ILE A 71 -6.53 48.32 -15.67
C ILE A 71 -5.36 48.93 -14.90
N LYS A 72 -5.68 49.81 -13.95
CA LYS A 72 -4.71 50.44 -13.04
C LYS A 72 -5.29 50.50 -11.63
N ASP A 73 -4.49 50.14 -10.63
CA ASP A 73 -4.86 50.15 -9.21
C ASP A 73 -6.20 49.42 -8.92
N GLY A 74 -6.43 48.30 -9.61
CA GLY A 74 -7.65 47.49 -9.48
C GLY A 74 -8.91 48.10 -10.13
N ARG A 75 -8.76 49.19 -10.90
CA ARG A 75 -9.87 49.85 -11.61
C ARG A 75 -9.62 49.84 -13.12
N ILE A 76 -10.70 49.70 -13.89
CA ILE A 76 -10.65 49.88 -15.34
C ILE A 76 -10.58 51.37 -15.61
N ILE A 77 -9.53 51.80 -16.29
CA ILE A 77 -9.30 53.21 -16.64
C ILE A 77 -9.61 53.51 -18.11
N GLU A 78 -9.48 52.52 -19.00
CA GLU A 78 -9.80 52.65 -20.41
C GLU A 78 -10.41 51.35 -20.95
N ASP A 79 -11.35 51.48 -21.88
CA ASP A 79 -11.98 50.36 -22.60
C ASP A 79 -12.27 50.78 -24.04
N THR A 80 -11.39 50.38 -24.94
CA THR A 80 -11.39 50.81 -26.35
C THR A 80 -11.65 49.59 -27.24
N ARG A 81 -12.63 49.71 -28.16
CA ARG A 81 -12.98 48.67 -29.14
C ARG A 81 -12.74 49.18 -30.56
N LYS A 82 -12.09 48.38 -31.40
CA LYS A 82 -11.79 48.73 -32.80
C LYS A 82 -12.96 48.45 -33.75
N PHE A 83 -13.66 47.33 -33.57
CA PHE A 83 -14.76 46.91 -34.45
C PHE A 83 -15.90 46.26 -33.67
N ASP A 84 -17.14 46.51 -34.08
CA ASP A 84 -18.36 46.00 -33.42
C ASP A 84 -18.84 44.62 -33.91
N HIS A 85 -18.04 43.90 -34.68
CA HIS A 85 -18.42 42.58 -35.19
C HIS A 85 -18.42 41.52 -34.09
N ILE A 86 -19.61 40.98 -33.80
CA ILE A 86 -19.82 39.83 -32.92
C ILE A 86 -19.86 38.58 -33.80
N VAL A 87 -18.87 37.69 -33.65
CA VAL A 87 -18.93 36.35 -34.25
C VAL A 87 -20.00 35.56 -33.48
N GLN A 88 -21.05 35.10 -34.18
CA GLN A 88 -22.10 34.29 -33.57
C GLN A 88 -21.54 32.92 -33.18
N LYS A 89 -21.70 32.57 -31.90
CA LYS A 89 -21.27 31.29 -31.34
C LYS A 89 -22.27 30.20 -31.70
N THR A 90 -21.80 29.14 -32.36
CA THR A 90 -22.58 27.92 -32.55
C THR A 90 -22.71 27.22 -31.20
N GLU A 91 -23.93 27.05 -30.69
CA GLU A 91 -24.19 26.34 -29.44
C GLU A 91 -23.72 24.88 -29.56
N THR A 92 -22.67 24.52 -28.83
CA THR A 92 -22.26 23.12 -28.70
C THR A 92 -23.04 22.48 -27.57
N THR A 93 -23.82 21.44 -27.87
CA THR A 93 -24.55 20.68 -26.86
C THR A 93 -23.57 19.82 -26.05
N PRO A 94 -23.59 19.91 -24.70
CA PRO A 94 -22.67 19.13 -23.89
C PRO A 94 -23.00 17.64 -23.99
N ILE A 95 -22.01 16.84 -24.40
CA ILE A 95 -22.11 15.38 -24.46
C ILE A 95 -22.10 14.84 -23.02
N SER A 96 -23.30 14.58 -22.49
CA SER A 96 -23.49 13.92 -21.19
C SER A 96 -23.13 12.44 -21.30
N LYS A 97 -21.91 12.06 -20.91
CA LYS A 97 -21.57 10.64 -20.68
C LYS A 97 -22.36 10.10 -19.48
N GLY A 98 -22.82 8.85 -19.56
CA GLY A 98 -23.52 8.19 -18.45
C GLY A 98 -22.65 8.09 -17.19
N ARG A 99 -23.24 8.29 -16.01
CA ARG A 99 -22.52 8.32 -14.72
C ARG A 99 -21.63 7.10 -14.49
N PHE A 100 -22.07 5.90 -14.88
CA PHE A 100 -21.32 4.66 -14.62
C PHE A 100 -20.08 4.50 -15.51
N THR A 101 -20.15 4.88 -16.79
CA THR A 101 -18.99 4.83 -17.68
C THR A 101 -17.96 5.88 -17.28
N PHE A 102 -18.40 7.05 -16.80
CA PHE A 102 -17.52 8.10 -16.29
C PHE A 102 -16.64 7.63 -15.12
N TYR A 103 -17.20 6.98 -14.10
CA TYR A 103 -16.40 6.51 -12.95
C TYR A 103 -15.38 5.43 -13.33
N LYS A 104 -15.74 4.51 -14.24
CA LYS A 104 -14.81 3.49 -14.73
C LYS A 104 -13.65 4.11 -15.51
N ASP A 105 -13.95 5.01 -16.44
CA ASP A 105 -12.93 5.71 -17.24
C ASP A 105 -12.03 6.55 -16.33
N GLN A 106 -12.60 7.25 -15.35
CA GLN A 106 -11.86 8.06 -14.39
C GLN A 106 -10.90 7.22 -13.54
N PHE A 107 -11.31 6.03 -13.09
CA PHE A 107 -10.45 5.14 -12.31
C PHE A 107 -9.29 4.61 -13.16
N ILE A 108 -9.55 4.18 -14.40
CA ILE A 108 -8.52 3.66 -15.31
C ILE A 108 -7.50 4.74 -15.65
N GLU A 109 -7.95 5.96 -15.97
CA GLU A 109 -7.03 7.08 -16.26
C GLU A 109 -6.23 7.50 -15.02
N SER A 110 -6.89 7.60 -13.85
CA SER A 110 -6.20 7.94 -12.59
C SER A 110 -5.16 6.88 -12.21
N PHE A 111 -5.44 5.60 -12.44
CA PHE A 111 -4.49 4.51 -12.22
C PHE A 111 -3.28 4.63 -13.16
N LYS A 112 -3.52 4.86 -14.46
CA LYS A 112 -2.45 5.06 -15.45
C LYS A 112 -1.57 6.27 -15.11
N MET A 113 -2.18 7.36 -14.66
CA MET A 113 -1.45 8.54 -14.17
C MET A 113 -0.62 8.21 -12.92
N SER A 114 -1.18 7.46 -11.99
CA SER A 114 -0.50 7.03 -10.76
C SER A 114 0.73 6.17 -11.06
N VAL A 115 0.61 5.20 -11.97
CA VAL A 115 1.74 4.36 -12.41
C VAL A 115 2.84 5.22 -13.03
N LYS A 116 2.48 6.15 -13.94
CA LYS A 116 3.45 7.07 -14.54
C LYS A 116 4.14 7.94 -13.48
N ALA A 117 3.41 8.43 -12.49
CA ALA A 117 3.96 9.23 -11.40
C ALA A 117 4.92 8.44 -10.51
N ILE A 118 4.57 7.19 -10.17
CA ILE A 118 5.44 6.27 -9.41
C ILE A 118 6.75 6.01 -10.16
N VAL A 119 6.67 5.78 -11.48
CA VAL A 119 7.84 5.54 -12.33
C VAL A 119 8.69 6.81 -12.51
N ALA A 120 8.08 7.99 -12.55
CA ALA A 120 8.80 9.26 -12.63
C ALA A 120 9.59 9.56 -11.34
N HIS A 121 9.05 9.18 -10.17
CA HIS A 121 9.69 9.41 -8.86
C HIS A 121 10.20 8.12 -8.20
N LYS A 122 11.08 7.39 -8.91
CA LYS A 122 11.59 6.06 -8.49
C LYS A 122 12.14 6.03 -7.07
N LEU A 123 12.98 6.98 -6.69
CA LEU A 123 13.63 7.00 -5.37
C LEU A 123 12.61 7.15 -4.25
N ARG A 124 11.69 8.11 -4.38
CA ARG A 124 10.63 8.35 -3.39
C ARG A 124 9.75 7.11 -3.25
N SER A 125 9.26 6.59 -4.37
CA SER A 125 8.40 5.40 -4.41
C SER A 125 9.07 4.17 -3.78
N LEU A 126 10.36 3.96 -4.06
CA LEU A 126 11.14 2.85 -3.53
C LEU A 126 11.33 2.96 -2.02
N LEU A 127 11.72 4.14 -1.51
CA LEU A 127 11.90 4.36 -0.08
C LEU A 127 10.59 4.19 0.69
N THR A 128 9.48 4.69 0.16
CA THR A 128 8.15 4.51 0.78
C THR A 128 7.73 3.04 0.79
N MET A 129 7.96 2.32 -0.31
CA MET A 129 7.60 0.90 -0.41
C MET A 129 8.44 0.05 0.53
N LEU A 130 9.75 0.32 0.62
CA LEU A 130 10.66 -0.39 1.51
C LEU A 130 10.24 -0.26 2.97
N GLY A 131 9.83 0.94 3.41
CA GLY A 131 9.33 1.16 4.77
C GLY A 131 8.11 0.29 5.10
N ILE A 132 7.15 0.21 4.17
CA ILE A 132 5.96 -0.64 4.32
C ILE A 132 6.35 -2.12 4.34
N ILE A 133 7.25 -2.57 3.46
CA ILE A 133 7.71 -3.95 3.39
C ILE A 133 8.40 -4.36 4.69
N ILE A 134 9.33 -3.53 5.21
CA ILE A 134 10.04 -3.81 6.46
C ILE A 134 9.05 -3.87 7.62
N GLY A 135 8.11 -2.93 7.68
CA GLY A 135 7.08 -2.87 8.73
C GLY A 135 6.21 -4.13 8.76
N ILE A 136 5.65 -4.53 7.62
CA ILE A 136 4.81 -5.74 7.53
C ILE A 136 5.65 -7.01 7.81
N THR A 137 6.84 -7.11 7.23
CA THR A 137 7.71 -8.29 7.41
C THR A 137 8.13 -8.46 8.86
N SER A 138 8.50 -7.38 9.55
CA SER A 138 8.89 -7.43 10.97
C SER A 138 7.76 -7.96 11.85
N VAL A 139 6.54 -7.45 11.67
CA VAL A 139 5.36 -7.90 12.45
C VAL A 139 5.07 -9.36 12.18
N VAL A 140 5.06 -9.78 10.91
CA VAL A 140 4.80 -11.18 10.54
C VAL A 140 5.89 -12.11 11.09
N CYS A 141 7.16 -11.73 10.98
CA CYS A 141 8.27 -12.53 11.51
C CYS A 141 8.19 -12.72 13.03
N VAL A 142 7.89 -11.65 13.78
CA VAL A 142 7.78 -11.73 15.24
C VAL A 142 6.63 -12.65 15.66
N VAL A 143 5.47 -12.54 15.00
CA VAL A 143 4.32 -13.41 15.27
C VAL A 143 4.62 -14.87 14.91
N ALA A 144 5.23 -15.12 13.75
CA ALA A 144 5.58 -16.46 13.31
C ALA A 144 6.62 -17.12 14.23
N LEU A 145 7.66 -16.38 14.62
CA LEU A 145 8.69 -16.87 15.55
C LEU A 145 8.11 -17.16 16.93
N GLY A 146 7.27 -16.27 17.46
CA GLY A 146 6.62 -16.47 18.76
C GLY A 146 5.78 -17.75 18.79
N ASN A 147 4.91 -17.92 17.80
CA ASN A 147 4.07 -19.10 17.68
C ASN A 147 4.89 -20.38 17.46
N GLY A 148 5.92 -20.33 16.62
CA GLY A 148 6.80 -21.48 16.34
C GLY A 148 7.61 -21.90 17.56
N SER A 149 8.17 -20.94 18.30
CA SER A 149 8.90 -21.20 19.55
C SER A 149 7.98 -21.76 20.62
N GLN A 150 6.78 -21.22 20.79
CA GLN A 150 5.78 -21.75 21.72
C GLN A 150 5.43 -23.20 21.39
N GLN A 151 5.17 -23.50 20.11
CA GLN A 151 4.86 -24.86 19.66
C GLN A 151 6.04 -25.81 19.89
N LYS A 152 7.27 -25.35 19.64
CA LYS A 152 8.47 -26.16 19.86
C LYS A 152 8.69 -26.46 21.35
N ILE A 153 8.52 -25.47 22.22
CA ILE A 153 8.62 -25.63 23.68
C ILE A 153 7.57 -26.63 24.17
N LEU A 154 6.31 -26.48 23.74
CA LEU A 154 5.24 -27.43 24.08
C LEU A 154 5.55 -28.84 23.58
N SER A 155 6.06 -28.99 22.36
CA SER A 155 6.45 -30.31 21.83
C SER A 155 7.59 -30.94 22.61
N ASN A 156 8.58 -30.15 23.04
CA ASN A 156 9.70 -30.63 23.84
C ASN A 156 9.23 -31.03 25.25
N ILE A 157 8.37 -30.23 25.90
CA ILE A 157 7.76 -30.55 27.19
C ILE A 157 6.97 -31.85 27.09
N ASN A 158 6.13 -32.00 26.07
CA ASN A 158 5.36 -33.22 25.85
C ASN A 158 6.26 -34.44 25.57
N SER A 159 7.44 -34.25 24.96
CA SER A 159 8.40 -35.32 24.70
C SER A 159 9.28 -35.70 25.90
N MET A 160 9.36 -34.85 26.93
CA MET A 160 10.15 -35.12 28.15
C MET A 160 9.49 -36.12 29.10
N GLY A 161 8.32 -36.64 28.74
CA GLY A 161 7.67 -37.74 29.43
C GLY A 161 6.21 -37.44 29.73
N THR A 162 5.41 -38.49 29.65
CA THR A 162 4.04 -38.53 30.16
C THR A 162 4.03 -38.17 31.65
N ASN A 163 2.90 -37.66 32.15
CA ASN A 163 2.74 -37.48 33.59
C ASN A 163 2.64 -38.87 34.25
N THR A 164 3.76 -39.44 34.69
CA THR A 164 3.80 -40.69 35.42
C THR A 164 3.63 -40.44 36.92
N MET A 165 2.86 -41.30 37.58
CA MET A 165 2.68 -41.27 39.03
C MET A 165 3.08 -42.64 39.58
N ASP A 166 4.22 -42.71 40.26
CA ASP A 166 4.71 -43.94 40.87
C ASP A 166 4.09 -44.15 42.25
N ILE A 167 3.50 -45.33 42.46
CA ILE A 167 2.85 -45.71 43.72
C ILE A 167 3.74 -46.73 44.45
N PHE A 168 4.17 -46.39 45.65
CA PHE A 168 5.01 -47.24 46.51
C PHE A 168 4.26 -47.71 47.76
N ASN A 169 4.71 -48.81 48.36
CA ASN A 169 4.23 -49.27 49.67
C ASN A 169 4.77 -48.39 50.82
N GLY A 170 4.03 -48.29 51.93
CA GLY A 170 4.42 -47.54 53.14
C GLY A 170 3.94 -46.08 53.16
N THR A 171 4.50 -45.27 54.06
CA THR A 171 4.08 -43.87 54.24
C THR A 171 4.98 -42.83 53.56
N GLY A 172 6.01 -43.27 52.82
CA GLY A 172 6.92 -42.38 52.09
C GLY A 172 8.34 -42.92 51.95
N PHE A 173 9.22 -42.13 51.33
CA PHE A 173 10.62 -42.48 51.12
C PHE A 173 11.35 -42.74 52.45
N GLY A 174 11.95 -43.94 52.59
CA GLY A 174 12.77 -44.32 53.75
C GLY A 174 12.05 -45.12 54.86
N ASP A 175 10.78 -45.48 54.67
CA ASP A 175 10.09 -46.39 55.60
C ASP A 175 10.63 -47.82 55.53
N ARG A 176 11.35 -48.24 56.57
CA ARG A 176 11.96 -49.58 56.67
C ARG A 176 10.93 -50.71 56.81
N ARG A 177 9.67 -50.39 57.10
CA ARG A 177 8.58 -51.38 57.18
C ARG A 177 7.89 -51.59 55.84
N ALA A 178 8.09 -50.69 54.87
CA ALA A 178 7.50 -50.78 53.54
C ALA A 178 7.85 -52.09 52.82
N GLU A 179 9.08 -52.59 52.98
CA GLU A 179 9.51 -53.86 52.36
C GLU A 179 8.80 -55.10 52.93
N ARG A 180 8.27 -55.02 54.16
CA ARG A 180 7.53 -56.13 54.78
C ARG A 180 6.03 -56.10 54.44
N MET A 181 5.53 -55.01 53.89
CA MET A 181 4.12 -54.80 53.55
C MET A 181 3.94 -54.91 52.03
N GLN A 182 3.56 -56.09 51.54
CA GLN A 182 3.24 -56.32 50.12
C GLN A 182 1.74 -56.17 49.89
N ASN A 183 1.26 -54.93 49.99
CA ASN A 183 -0.19 -54.65 49.91
C ASN A 183 -0.63 -54.18 48.52
N LEU A 184 0.31 -53.87 47.62
CA LEU A 184 0.05 -53.54 46.22
C LEU A 184 0.07 -54.81 45.37
N THR A 185 -1.01 -55.07 44.64
CA THR A 185 -1.18 -56.24 43.79
C THR A 185 -1.31 -55.86 42.32
N VAL A 186 -1.12 -56.84 41.43
CA VAL A 186 -1.31 -56.62 39.98
C VAL A 186 -2.76 -56.22 39.66
N SER A 187 -3.73 -56.76 40.41
CA SER A 187 -5.15 -56.41 40.24
C SER A 187 -5.45 -54.94 40.51
N ASP A 188 -4.69 -54.29 41.39
CA ASP A 188 -4.82 -52.85 41.62
C ASP A 188 -4.41 -52.05 40.38
N SER A 189 -3.34 -52.46 39.69
CA SER A 189 -2.92 -51.87 38.41
C SER A 189 -3.98 -52.04 37.32
N ASP A 190 -4.62 -53.22 37.24
CA ASP A 190 -5.67 -53.48 36.25
C ASP A 190 -6.93 -52.63 36.47
N ILE A 191 -7.27 -52.32 37.73
CA ILE A 191 -8.41 -51.45 38.07
C ILE A 191 -8.08 -49.98 37.78
N LEU A 192 -6.84 -49.56 38.09
CA LEU A 192 -6.35 -48.22 37.77
C LEU A 192 -6.31 -47.98 36.26
N GLY A 193 -5.88 -48.97 35.47
CA GLY A 193 -5.86 -48.88 34.01
C GLY A 193 -7.24 -48.72 33.34
N LYS A 194 -8.35 -48.94 34.07
CA LYS A 194 -9.72 -48.75 33.55
C LYS A 194 -10.25 -47.32 33.72
N GLN A 195 -9.53 -46.45 34.41
CA GLN A 195 -9.97 -45.08 34.66
C GLN A 195 -9.77 -44.21 33.42
N SER A 196 -10.73 -43.35 33.09
CA SER A 196 -10.70 -42.51 31.88
C SER A 196 -9.58 -41.46 31.84
N TYR A 197 -8.94 -41.19 32.98
CA TYR A 197 -7.86 -40.23 33.13
C TYR A 197 -6.46 -40.88 33.26
N ILE A 198 -6.39 -42.22 33.19
CA ILE A 198 -5.14 -42.98 33.22
C ILE A 198 -4.97 -43.62 31.84
N GLU A 199 -3.94 -43.21 31.10
CA GLU A 199 -3.68 -43.73 29.75
C GLU A 199 -3.11 -45.17 29.79
N SER A 200 -2.23 -45.46 30.76
CA SER A 200 -1.71 -46.80 31.01
C SER A 200 -1.28 -46.98 32.46
N SER A 201 -1.27 -48.22 32.94
CA SER A 201 -0.78 -48.61 34.27
C SER A 201 0.11 -49.85 34.13
N THR A 202 1.32 -49.79 34.67
CA THR A 202 2.32 -50.86 34.54
C THR A 202 2.81 -51.26 35.93
N PRO A 203 2.61 -52.51 36.36
CA PRO A 203 3.19 -53.00 37.60
C PRO A 203 4.71 -53.14 37.43
N ASN A 204 5.48 -52.63 38.40
CA ASN A 204 6.94 -52.70 38.37
C ASN A 204 7.46 -53.51 39.55
N SER A 205 8.44 -54.39 39.28
CA SER A 205 9.16 -55.17 40.28
C SER A 205 10.60 -55.34 39.82
N SER A 206 11.55 -54.92 40.65
CA SER A 206 12.98 -55.09 40.40
C SER A 206 13.57 -56.12 41.36
N VAL A 207 14.49 -56.94 40.86
CA VAL A 207 15.28 -57.89 41.66
C VAL A 207 16.73 -57.72 41.24
N SER A 208 17.61 -57.46 42.20
CA SER A 208 19.06 -57.41 41.96
C SER A 208 19.66 -58.81 41.96
N GLY A 209 20.61 -59.04 41.07
CA GLY A 209 21.23 -60.34 40.87
C GLY A 209 22.51 -60.25 40.06
N THR A 210 23.30 -61.32 40.08
CA THR A 210 24.53 -61.41 39.28
C THR A 210 24.25 -62.20 38.01
N LEU A 211 24.45 -61.56 36.85
CA LEU A 211 24.42 -62.21 35.55
C LEU A 211 25.84 -62.62 35.18
N THR A 212 26.06 -63.92 35.03
CA THR A 212 27.35 -64.48 34.60
C THR A 212 27.26 -64.94 33.15
N TYR A 213 28.15 -64.44 32.30
CA TYR A 213 28.28 -64.89 30.91
C TYR A 213 29.75 -65.21 30.59
N GLY A 214 30.03 -66.47 30.26
CA GLY A 214 31.40 -66.95 30.10
C GLY A 214 32.19 -66.85 31.41
N ASN A 215 33.30 -66.12 31.39
CA ASN A 215 34.15 -65.87 32.57
C ASN A 215 33.94 -64.48 33.18
N GLU A 216 32.94 -63.71 32.71
CA GLU A 216 32.66 -62.39 33.22
C GLU A 216 31.33 -62.36 33.99
N SER A 217 31.36 -61.73 35.15
CA SER A 217 30.21 -61.59 36.04
C SER A 217 29.84 -60.12 36.18
N TYR A 218 28.61 -59.78 35.80
CA TYR A 218 28.04 -58.45 35.91
C TYR A 218 26.98 -58.46 36.99
N THR A 219 27.14 -57.62 38.02
CA THR A 219 26.14 -57.48 39.09
C THR A 219 25.33 -56.21 38.83
N ALA A 220 23.99 -56.34 38.85
CA ALA A 220 23.03 -55.25 38.71
C ALA A 220 22.13 -55.15 39.95
#